data_AF-A0A848EPY3-F1
#
_entry.id   AF-A0A848EPY3-F1
#
_cell.length_a   1.000
_cell.length_b   1.000
_cell.length_c   1.000
_cell.angle_alpha   90.00
_cell.angle_beta   90.00
_cell.angle_gamma   90.00
#
_symmetry.space_group_name_H-M   'P 1'
#
loop_
_entity.id
_entity.type
_entity.pdbx_description
1 polymer ?
#
loop_
_entity_poly.entity_id
_entity_poly.type
_entity_poly.pdbx_seq_one_letter_code
_entity_poly.pdbx_strand_id
1 'polypeptide(L)'
;YLLDLEDKADKLDELEDEEQDLRDERSRLEGRINDLEEAIDTLEDTEEAECPTCGQELDKEHRGEVLEEKREEKSDAEDRISEIEDELDDLEGEIKDAKSAENQVNRLPDVYDKLDGLEEERDDREEEIDDLEDEIEELEEEVGEKDELEEELDELDDPKGDYNSAKATYENNKEAEDELEEVEEELDDLEEEIDEKKDELEEFEGLDNEIEEIEDRLDELEDAHETYISKKETAEKVEERQEKVDDLEEKIEGLEEEIEEKKEEVEDLEEQFDEEEYEEVQERIGDLQGKIGNLEGTIETKQDRLDDLEEEIDEMEKQQKELEDKQDEYEALEKDHEFGEFVRESIDEARPLITEILVKQISTEADRIFRQLRGTATEQLEWKPDYKIVIRENGEEKEFHKLSGGEQMSAALAVRLAILKLLSDVDIVFLDEPTANLDEEKRRNLVDQLQELEGFEQLTVISHDDTFESVTEHAISLEKVDGATEVVSD
;
A
#
# COMPACT_ATOMS: atom_id res chain seq x y z
N TYR A 1 -21.05 -16.81 17.27
CA TYR A 1 -19.64 -16.82 17.70
C TYR A 1 -18.83 -17.68 16.75
N LEU A 2 -19.10 -19.00 16.65
CA LEU A 2 -18.50 -19.86 15.61
C LEU A 2 -18.78 -19.38 14.17
N LEU A 3 -20.05 -19.11 13.83
CA LEU A 3 -20.43 -18.51 12.53
C LEU A 3 -19.74 -17.16 12.23
N ASP A 4 -19.42 -16.38 13.26
CA ASP A 4 -18.76 -15.07 13.11
C ASP A 4 -17.24 -15.20 12.92
N LEU A 5 -16.66 -16.33 13.36
CA LEU A 5 -15.26 -16.69 13.15
C LEU A 5 -15.06 -17.32 11.77
N GLU A 6 -15.98 -18.17 11.32
CA GLU A 6 -15.98 -18.73 9.96
C GLU A 6 -16.17 -17.62 8.91
N ASP A 7 -17.15 -16.73 9.08
CA ASP A 7 -17.38 -15.60 8.17
C ASP A 7 -16.17 -14.63 8.09
N LYS A 8 -15.34 -14.54 9.14
CA LYS A 8 -14.10 -13.74 9.14
C LYS A 8 -12.91 -14.48 8.54
N ALA A 9 -12.82 -15.79 8.73
CA ALA A 9 -11.78 -16.62 8.13
C ALA A 9 -11.98 -16.71 6.60
N ASP A 10 -13.23 -16.86 6.14
CA ASP A 10 -13.57 -16.96 4.72
C ASP A 10 -13.30 -15.66 3.94
N LYS A 11 -13.22 -14.52 4.64
CA LYS A 11 -12.89 -13.22 4.04
C LYS A 11 -11.40 -12.97 3.89
N LEU A 12 -10.53 -13.83 4.44
CA LEU A 12 -9.10 -13.61 4.43
C LEU A 12 -8.56 -13.48 3.00
N ASP A 13 -8.96 -14.38 2.11
CA ASP A 13 -8.55 -14.33 0.70
C ASP A 13 -9.04 -13.05 0.00
N GLU A 14 -10.28 -12.60 0.27
CA GLU A 14 -10.81 -11.34 -0.29
C GLU A 14 -10.04 -10.11 0.21
N LEU A 15 -9.66 -10.08 1.50
CA LEU A 15 -8.91 -8.97 2.09
C LEU A 15 -7.46 -8.95 1.60
N GLU A 16 -6.82 -10.10 1.41
CA GLU A 16 -5.46 -10.20 0.85
C GLU A 16 -5.44 -9.80 -0.64
N ASP A 17 -6.48 -10.14 -1.40
CA ASP A 17 -6.66 -9.68 -2.78
C ASP A 17 -6.86 -8.14 -2.83
N GLU A 18 -7.65 -7.56 -1.92
CA GLU A 18 -7.89 -6.10 -1.83
C GLU A 18 -6.62 -5.33 -1.40
N GLU A 19 -5.84 -5.86 -0.46
CA GLU A 19 -4.51 -5.34 -0.09
C GLU A 19 -3.56 -5.33 -1.29
N GLN A 20 -3.58 -6.40 -2.10
CA GLN A 20 -2.73 -6.50 -3.28
C GLN A 20 -3.16 -5.53 -4.39
N ASP A 21 -4.46 -5.35 -4.63
CA ASP A 21 -4.98 -4.38 -5.60
C ASP A 21 -4.61 -2.94 -5.22
N LEU A 22 -4.68 -2.57 -3.93
CA LEU A 22 -4.28 -1.25 -3.43
C LEU A 22 -2.76 -1.01 -3.55
N ARG A 23 -1.94 -2.04 -3.27
CA ARG A 23 -0.48 -1.95 -3.50
C ARG A 23 -0.14 -1.76 -4.98
N ASP A 24 -0.84 -2.45 -5.86
CA ASP A 24 -0.68 -2.30 -7.31
C ASP A 24 -1.13 -0.90 -7.79
N GLU A 25 -2.21 -0.34 -7.23
CA GLU A 25 -2.67 1.03 -7.51
C GLU A 25 -1.64 2.06 -7.04
N ARG A 26 -1.12 1.92 -5.81
CA ARG A 26 -0.07 2.80 -5.26
C ARG A 26 1.15 2.82 -6.16
N SER A 27 1.64 1.65 -6.58
CA SER A 27 2.82 1.55 -7.43
C SER A 27 2.62 2.20 -8.81
N ARG A 28 1.39 2.16 -9.35
CA ARG A 28 1.06 2.90 -10.59
C ARG A 28 1.04 4.42 -10.38
N LEU A 29 0.55 4.90 -9.23
CA LEU A 29 0.53 6.32 -8.89
C LEU A 29 1.94 6.85 -8.63
N GLU A 30 2.79 6.10 -7.93
CA GLU A 30 4.22 6.41 -7.74
C GLU A 30 4.93 6.57 -9.11
N GLY A 31 4.69 5.65 -10.04
CA GLY A 31 5.22 5.75 -11.41
C GLY A 31 4.71 6.99 -12.15
N ARG A 32 3.42 7.33 -12.00
CA ARG A 32 2.84 8.53 -12.61
C ARG A 32 3.37 9.83 -12.00
N ILE A 33 3.66 9.85 -10.70
CA ILE A 33 4.28 11.00 -10.03
C ILE A 33 5.68 11.23 -10.60
N ASN A 34 6.50 10.18 -10.75
CA ASN A 34 7.82 10.28 -11.38
C ASN A 34 7.72 10.83 -12.82
N ASP A 35 6.78 10.33 -13.63
CA ASP A 35 6.55 10.85 -15.00
C ASP A 35 6.11 12.33 -14.99
N LEU A 36 5.30 12.74 -14.00
CA LEU A 36 4.84 14.12 -13.85
C LEU A 36 5.97 15.04 -13.38
N GLU A 37 6.83 14.59 -12.46
CA GLU A 37 8.02 15.32 -12.01
C GLU A 37 8.98 15.56 -13.18
N GLU A 38 9.30 14.51 -13.94
CA GLU A 38 10.18 14.63 -15.10
C GLU A 38 9.60 15.59 -16.17
N ALA A 39 8.27 15.57 -16.35
CA ALA A 39 7.57 16.50 -17.25
C ALA A 39 7.53 17.94 -16.73
N ILE A 40 7.37 18.14 -15.41
CA ILE A 40 7.40 19.47 -14.77
C ILE A 40 8.81 20.06 -14.90
N ASP A 41 9.85 19.31 -14.54
CA ASP A 41 11.25 19.74 -14.64
C ASP A 41 11.60 20.14 -16.08
N THR A 42 11.22 19.30 -17.05
CA THR A 42 11.45 19.58 -18.48
C THR A 42 10.76 20.87 -18.93
N LEU A 43 9.54 21.15 -18.45
CA LEU A 43 8.79 22.36 -18.79
C LEU A 43 9.28 23.61 -18.05
N GLU A 44 9.88 23.46 -16.86
CA GLU A 44 10.51 24.55 -16.12
C GLU A 44 11.80 25.02 -16.78
N ASP A 45 12.61 24.08 -17.31
CA ASP A 45 13.91 24.35 -17.92
C ASP A 45 13.86 24.86 -19.38
N THR A 46 12.70 24.77 -20.04
CA THR A 46 12.57 25.12 -21.47
C THR A 46 12.12 26.57 -21.69
N GLU A 47 12.96 27.41 -22.33
CA GLU A 47 12.60 28.79 -22.78
C GLU A 47 12.01 28.85 -24.21
N GLU A 48 11.91 27.71 -24.90
CA GLU A 48 11.49 27.62 -26.30
C GLU A 48 9.97 27.74 -26.51
N ALA A 49 9.59 28.10 -27.74
CA ALA A 49 8.21 28.37 -28.14
C ALA A 49 7.41 27.11 -28.50
N GLU A 50 7.95 25.89 -28.39
CA GLU A 50 7.26 24.64 -28.72
C GLU A 50 7.28 23.67 -27.54
N CYS A 51 6.14 23.05 -27.24
CA CYS A 51 5.99 22.07 -26.17
C CYS A 51 6.84 20.82 -26.44
N PRO A 52 7.81 20.46 -25.57
CA PRO A 52 8.59 19.25 -25.75
C PRO A 52 7.76 17.96 -25.58
N THR A 53 6.58 18.04 -24.92
CA THR A 53 5.72 16.87 -24.66
C THR A 53 4.65 16.64 -25.74
N CYS A 54 4.11 17.71 -26.36
CA CYS A 54 3.01 17.59 -27.34
C CYS A 54 3.22 18.35 -28.67
N GLY A 55 4.28 19.14 -28.80
CA GLY A 55 4.65 19.88 -30.01
C GLY A 55 3.79 21.11 -30.36
N GLN A 56 2.92 21.60 -29.46
CA GLN A 56 2.16 22.85 -29.68
C GLN A 56 3.00 24.09 -29.37
N GLU A 57 2.71 25.22 -30.03
CA GLU A 57 3.33 26.51 -29.70
C GLU A 57 3.00 26.88 -28.23
N LEU A 58 4.03 26.95 -27.39
CA LEU A 58 3.95 27.33 -25.98
C LEU A 58 4.30 28.81 -25.85
N ASP A 59 3.30 29.66 -25.62
CA ASP A 59 3.57 30.99 -25.08
C ASP A 59 3.76 30.93 -23.55
N LYS A 60 4.28 32.02 -22.96
CA LYS A 60 4.57 32.08 -21.51
C LYS A 60 3.35 31.89 -20.61
N GLU A 61 2.16 32.23 -21.09
CA GLU A 61 0.90 32.11 -20.36
C GLU A 61 0.43 30.65 -20.40
N HIS A 62 0.45 30.03 -21.59
CA HIS A 62 0.10 28.63 -21.80
C HIS A 62 1.06 27.66 -21.07
N ARG A 63 2.36 27.97 -21.01
CA ARG A 63 3.32 27.20 -20.19
C ARG A 63 2.99 27.22 -18.71
N GLY A 64 2.53 28.37 -18.21
CA GLY A 64 2.12 28.53 -16.82
C GLY A 64 0.90 27.68 -16.50
N GLU A 65 -0.10 27.68 -17.39
CA GLU A 65 -1.31 26.85 -17.26
C GLU A 65 -0.98 25.35 -17.25
N VAL A 66 -0.12 24.87 -18.16
CA VAL A 66 0.26 23.46 -18.22
C VAL A 66 1.09 23.03 -17.00
N LEU A 67 1.97 23.89 -16.49
CA LEU A 67 2.71 23.62 -15.25
C LEU A 67 1.78 23.58 -14.02
N GLU A 68 0.77 24.44 -13.98
CA GLU A 68 -0.24 24.44 -12.91
C GLU A 68 -1.09 23.16 -12.97
N GLU A 69 -1.56 22.76 -14.16
CA GLU A 69 -2.29 21.52 -14.40
C GLU A 69 -1.48 20.29 -14.00
N LYS A 70 -0.19 20.21 -14.37
CA LYS A 70 0.66 19.07 -14.01
C LYS A 70 1.00 19.02 -12.52
N ARG A 71 1.18 20.17 -11.86
CA ARG A 71 1.37 20.23 -10.41
C ARG A 71 0.09 19.85 -9.66
N GLU A 72 -1.08 20.22 -10.18
CA GLU A 72 -2.37 19.80 -9.65
C GLU A 72 -2.56 18.29 -9.80
N GLU A 73 -2.30 17.72 -10.99
CA GLU A 73 -2.31 16.26 -11.20
C GLU A 73 -1.34 15.50 -10.28
N LYS A 74 -0.16 16.08 -10.01
CA LYS A 74 0.82 15.50 -9.09
C LYS A 74 0.28 15.52 -7.67
N SER A 75 -0.25 16.66 -7.22
CA SER A 75 -0.85 16.80 -5.89
C SER A 75 -2.03 15.84 -5.69
N ASP A 76 -2.89 15.68 -6.70
CA ASP A 76 -4.02 14.74 -6.64
C ASP A 76 -3.53 13.28 -6.53
N ALA A 77 -2.44 12.94 -7.21
CA ALA A 77 -1.83 11.61 -7.12
C ALA A 77 -1.17 11.36 -5.75
N GLU A 78 -0.51 12.37 -5.17
CA GLU A 78 0.06 12.33 -3.81
C GLU A 78 -1.05 12.18 -2.75
N ASP A 79 -2.14 12.94 -2.88
CA ASP A 79 -3.30 12.84 -1.99
C ASP A 79 -3.93 11.44 -2.06
N ARG A 80 -4.06 10.86 -3.25
CA ARG A 80 -4.58 9.49 -3.41
C ARG A 80 -3.63 8.43 -2.84
N ILE A 81 -2.31 8.62 -2.93
CA ILE A 81 -1.35 7.71 -2.26
C ILE A 81 -1.55 7.77 -0.74
N SER A 82 -1.71 8.96 -0.17
CA SER A 82 -1.98 9.10 1.27
C SER A 82 -3.29 8.42 1.68
N GLU A 83 -4.35 8.52 0.86
CA GLU A 83 -5.60 7.78 1.11
C GLU A 83 -5.40 6.26 1.04
N ILE A 84 -4.63 5.76 0.07
CA ILE A 84 -4.32 4.34 -0.06
C ILE A 84 -3.47 3.84 1.12
N GLU A 85 -2.57 4.65 1.65
CA GLU A 85 -1.80 4.32 2.85
C GLU A 85 -2.70 4.16 4.08
N ASP A 86 -3.66 5.07 4.27
CA ASP A 86 -4.67 4.94 5.33
C ASP A 86 -5.55 3.67 5.13
N GLU A 87 -5.98 3.39 3.89
CA GLU A 87 -6.76 2.19 3.54
C GLU A 87 -5.97 0.89 3.80
N LEU A 88 -4.66 0.88 3.51
CA LEU A 88 -3.75 -0.26 3.76
C LEU A 88 -3.52 -0.51 5.25
N ASP A 89 -3.39 0.53 6.07
CA ASP A 89 -3.25 0.42 7.52
C ASP A 89 -4.52 -0.19 8.16
N ASP A 90 -5.70 0.23 7.70
CA ASP A 90 -6.97 -0.35 8.15
C ASP A 90 -7.10 -1.84 7.72
N LEU A 91 -6.74 -2.17 6.47
CA LEU A 91 -6.73 -3.53 5.94
C LEU A 91 -5.75 -4.45 6.70
N GLU A 92 -4.58 -3.95 7.10
CA GLU A 92 -3.61 -4.73 7.87
C GLU A 92 -4.22 -5.19 9.22
N GLY A 93 -5.04 -4.33 9.84
CA GLY A 93 -5.83 -4.66 11.02
C GLY A 93 -6.86 -5.77 10.77
N GLU A 94 -7.62 -5.66 9.68
CA GLU A 94 -8.66 -6.65 9.33
C GLU A 94 -8.07 -8.02 8.94
N ILE A 95 -6.98 -8.03 8.17
CA ILE A 95 -6.25 -9.26 7.78
C ILE A 95 -5.69 -9.96 9.01
N LYS A 96 -5.16 -9.21 9.99
CA LYS A 96 -4.67 -9.78 11.24
C LYS A 96 -5.78 -10.45 12.06
N ASP A 97 -6.95 -9.83 12.12
CA ASP A 97 -8.12 -10.40 12.78
C ASP A 97 -8.64 -11.64 12.04
N ALA A 98 -8.68 -11.61 10.71
CA ALA A 98 -9.07 -12.73 9.86
C ALA A 98 -8.09 -13.93 9.99
N LYS A 99 -6.77 -13.70 9.99
CA LYS A 99 -5.73 -14.72 10.26
C LYS A 99 -5.85 -15.34 11.65
N SER A 100 -6.22 -14.54 12.65
CA SER A 100 -6.48 -15.04 14.00
C SER A 100 -7.73 -15.92 14.06
N ALA A 101 -8.78 -15.56 13.31
CA ALA A 101 -9.99 -16.34 13.17
C ALA A 101 -9.74 -17.66 12.43
N GLU A 102 -9.01 -17.62 11.31
CA GLU A 102 -8.62 -18.79 10.51
C GLU A 102 -7.83 -19.81 11.35
N ASN A 103 -6.86 -19.34 12.16
CA ASN A 103 -6.12 -20.21 13.07
C ASN A 103 -6.99 -20.88 14.15
N GLN A 104 -8.07 -20.23 14.58
CA GLN A 104 -9.02 -20.80 15.53
C GLN A 104 -9.95 -21.80 14.86
N VAL A 105 -10.40 -21.50 13.63
CA VAL A 105 -11.24 -22.41 12.82
C VAL A 105 -10.46 -23.67 12.44
N ASN A 106 -9.20 -23.55 12.04
CA ASN A 106 -8.32 -24.67 11.70
C ASN A 106 -8.02 -25.62 12.88
N ARG A 107 -8.27 -25.19 14.12
CA ARG A 107 -8.13 -26.04 15.32
C ARG A 107 -9.41 -26.77 15.71
N LEU A 108 -10.55 -26.43 15.12
CA LEU A 108 -11.83 -27.08 15.41
C LEU A 108 -11.87 -28.58 15.05
N PRO A 109 -11.30 -29.05 13.92
CA PRO A 109 -11.31 -30.48 13.58
C PRO A 109 -10.67 -31.36 14.65
N ASP A 110 -9.52 -30.96 15.20
CA ASP A 110 -8.84 -31.70 16.27
C ASP A 110 -9.64 -31.74 17.58
N VAL A 111 -10.50 -30.74 17.81
CA VAL A 111 -11.37 -30.66 18.99
C VAL A 111 -12.62 -31.50 18.79
N TYR A 112 -13.19 -31.51 17.58
CA TYR A 112 -14.32 -32.38 17.22
C TYR A 112 -13.92 -33.86 17.22
N ASP A 113 -12.73 -34.23 16.72
CA ASP A 113 -12.22 -35.60 16.78
C ASP A 113 -12.01 -36.09 18.23
N LYS A 114 -11.60 -35.20 19.14
CA LYS A 114 -11.52 -35.51 20.58
C LYS A 114 -12.89 -35.63 21.24
N LEU A 115 -13.87 -34.86 20.77
CA LEU A 115 -15.24 -34.90 21.29
C LEU A 115 -15.91 -36.23 20.89
N ASP A 116 -15.79 -36.64 19.62
CA ASP A 116 -16.31 -37.91 19.11
C ASP A 116 -15.72 -39.10 19.88
N GLY A 117 -14.41 -39.09 20.18
CA GLY A 117 -13.77 -40.14 20.98
C GLY A 117 -14.26 -40.20 22.44
N LEU A 118 -14.60 -39.06 23.05
CA LEU A 118 -15.16 -39.02 24.41
C LEU A 118 -16.65 -39.40 24.45
N GLU A 119 -17.39 -39.17 23.37
CA GLU A 119 -18.77 -39.64 23.24
C GLU A 119 -18.83 -41.17 23.06
N GLU A 120 -17.89 -41.75 22.32
CA GLU A 120 -17.75 -43.22 22.18
C GLU A 120 -17.39 -43.87 23.53
N GLU A 121 -16.44 -43.30 24.30
CA GLU A 121 -16.11 -43.78 25.65
C GLU A 121 -17.27 -43.64 26.65
N ARG A 122 -18.14 -42.62 26.50
CA ARG A 122 -19.34 -42.48 27.33
C ARG A 122 -20.33 -43.61 27.03
N ASP A 123 -20.60 -43.86 25.76
CA ASP A 123 -21.59 -44.86 25.34
C ASP A 123 -21.17 -46.27 25.78
N ASP A 124 -19.88 -46.60 25.71
CA ASP A 124 -19.32 -47.86 26.23
C ASP A 124 -19.53 -48.02 27.76
N ARG A 125 -19.48 -46.92 28.52
CA ARG A 125 -19.67 -46.93 29.99
C ARG A 125 -21.13 -47.00 30.39
N GLU A 126 -22.05 -46.47 29.58
CA GLU A 126 -23.48 -46.62 29.80
C GLU A 126 -23.93 -48.08 29.57
N GLU A 127 -23.37 -48.77 28.57
CA GLU A 127 -23.64 -50.20 28.33
C GLU A 127 -23.13 -51.10 29.48
N GLU A 128 -21.96 -50.77 30.07
CA GLU A 128 -21.40 -51.49 31.23
C GLU A 128 -22.21 -51.28 32.53
N ILE A 129 -22.93 -50.15 32.65
CA ILE A 129 -23.84 -49.89 33.78
C ILE A 129 -25.12 -50.71 33.63
N ASP A 130 -25.71 -50.75 32.43
CA ASP A 130 -26.93 -51.53 32.17
C ASP A 130 -26.70 -53.03 32.44
N ASP A 131 -25.55 -53.58 32.05
CA ASP A 131 -25.18 -54.98 32.32
C ASP A 131 -25.06 -55.30 33.83
N LEU A 132 -24.57 -54.34 34.64
CA LEU A 132 -24.44 -54.51 36.09
C LEU A 132 -25.79 -54.36 36.82
N GLU A 133 -26.73 -53.59 36.29
CA GLU A 133 -28.08 -53.47 36.83
C GLU A 133 -28.87 -54.77 36.63
N ASP A 134 -28.71 -55.44 35.48
CA ASP A 134 -29.30 -56.76 35.21
C ASP A 134 -28.74 -57.87 36.15
N GLU A 135 -27.43 -57.84 36.49
CA GLU A 135 -26.81 -58.81 37.41
C GLU A 135 -27.28 -58.64 38.87
N ILE A 136 -27.64 -57.41 39.27
CA ILE A 136 -28.21 -57.13 40.60
C ILE A 136 -29.64 -57.66 40.69
N GLU A 137 -30.44 -57.53 39.63
CA GLU A 137 -31.84 -58.00 39.61
C GLU A 137 -31.93 -59.55 39.72
N GLU A 138 -30.99 -60.29 39.10
CA GLU A 138 -30.90 -61.76 39.24
C GLU A 138 -30.54 -62.21 40.67
N LEU A 139 -29.71 -61.45 41.40
CA LEU A 139 -29.29 -61.79 42.77
C LEU A 139 -30.38 -61.49 43.81
N GLU A 140 -31.26 -60.52 43.57
CA GLU A 140 -32.39 -60.22 44.46
C GLU A 140 -33.48 -61.31 44.39
N GLU A 141 -33.61 -62.01 43.26
CA GLU A 141 -34.58 -63.10 43.09
C GLU A 141 -34.18 -64.38 43.87
N GLU A 142 -32.88 -64.64 44.09
CA GLU A 142 -32.39 -65.80 44.86
C GLU A 142 -32.59 -65.69 46.38
N VAL A 143 -32.84 -64.49 46.93
CA VAL A 143 -32.99 -64.26 48.39
C VAL A 143 -34.43 -64.50 48.87
N GLY A 144 -35.41 -64.60 47.97
CA GLY A 144 -36.83 -64.78 48.28
C GLY A 144 -37.27 -66.18 48.72
N GLU A 145 -36.43 -67.21 48.61
CA GLU A 145 -36.83 -68.61 48.88
C GLU A 145 -36.62 -69.09 50.34
N LYS A 146 -36.32 -68.18 51.29
CA LYS A 146 -35.98 -68.57 52.68
C LYS A 146 -37.12 -68.45 53.71
N ASP A 147 -38.25 -67.84 53.35
CA ASP A 147 -39.32 -67.49 54.31
C ASP A 147 -40.44 -68.53 54.46
N GLU A 148 -40.38 -69.69 53.79
CA GLU A 148 -41.46 -70.71 53.82
C GLU A 148 -41.25 -71.86 54.84
N LEU A 149 -40.34 -71.75 55.82
CA LEU A 149 -39.93 -72.90 56.67
C LEU A 149 -40.01 -72.71 58.20
N GLU A 150 -40.86 -71.81 58.71
CA GLU A 150 -41.05 -71.61 60.17
C GLU A 150 -42.52 -71.56 60.64
N GLU A 151 -43.41 -72.42 60.14
CA GLU A 151 -44.84 -72.38 60.53
C GLU A 151 -45.50 -73.75 60.87
N GLU A 152 -44.78 -74.68 61.51
CA GLU A 152 -45.38 -75.96 61.97
C GLU A 152 -44.76 -76.50 63.29
N LEU A 153 -45.18 -75.99 64.47
CA LEU A 153 -45.06 -76.61 65.83
C LEU A 153 -45.48 -75.58 66.92
N ASP A 154 -46.38 -75.77 67.90
CA ASP A 154 -47.47 -76.72 68.22
C ASP A 154 -48.22 -76.18 69.47
N GLU A 155 -49.50 -76.53 69.65
CA GLU A 155 -50.50 -76.02 70.62
C GLU A 155 -50.70 -76.87 71.92
N LEU A 156 -50.89 -76.19 73.09
CA LEU A 156 -51.80 -76.45 74.26
C LEU A 156 -51.65 -77.67 75.24
N ASP A 157 -52.40 -77.73 76.37
CA ASP A 157 -52.27 -77.19 77.77
C ASP A 157 -53.30 -77.93 78.72
N ASP A 158 -53.02 -78.00 80.05
CA ASP A 158 -53.96 -77.99 81.23
C ASP A 158 -54.76 -79.25 81.81
N PRO A 159 -55.21 -79.29 83.12
CA PRO A 159 -55.19 -80.45 84.04
C PRO A 159 -56.58 -80.67 84.77
N LYS A 160 -56.62 -81.54 85.79
CA LYS A 160 -57.58 -81.55 86.95
C LYS A 160 -59.11 -81.73 86.74
N GLY A 161 -59.55 -83.00 86.61
CA GLY A 161 -60.79 -83.56 87.18
C GLY A 161 -60.37 -84.66 88.17
N ASP A 162 -60.97 -84.90 89.34
CA ASP A 162 -62.39 -85.10 89.56
C ASP A 162 -62.75 -84.92 91.06
N TYR A 163 -63.01 -83.67 91.44
CA TYR A 163 -63.63 -83.28 92.72
C TYR A 163 -65.16 -83.52 92.73
N ASN A 164 -65.82 -83.94 91.64
CA ASN A 164 -67.28 -83.87 91.61
C ASN A 164 -67.95 -84.95 90.78
N SER A 165 -68.17 -86.15 91.33
CA SER A 165 -69.31 -86.98 90.89
C SER A 165 -69.66 -88.24 91.70
N ALA A 166 -69.63 -88.25 93.04
CA ALA A 166 -70.39 -89.33 93.75
C ALA A 166 -70.99 -88.98 95.12
N LYS A 167 -71.36 -87.70 95.29
CA LYS A 167 -72.33 -87.18 96.27
C LYS A 167 -73.78 -87.67 96.06
N ALA A 168 -74.02 -88.79 95.39
CA ALA A 168 -75.38 -89.25 95.10
C ALA A 168 -75.42 -90.77 95.20
N THR A 169 -75.75 -91.35 96.35
CA THR A 169 -77.17 -91.50 96.69
C THR A 169 -77.31 -91.85 98.17
N TYR A 170 -77.31 -90.80 98.98
CA TYR A 170 -77.95 -90.56 100.26
C TYR A 170 -79.34 -91.21 100.52
N GLU A 171 -79.93 -92.05 99.65
CA GLU A 171 -81.40 -92.13 99.63
C GLU A 171 -82.10 -93.48 99.70
N ASN A 172 -81.48 -94.65 99.92
CA ASN A 172 -82.33 -95.85 100.14
C ASN A 172 -81.91 -96.84 101.24
N ASN A 173 -82.19 -96.39 102.47
CA ASN A 173 -83.01 -97.12 103.45
C ASN A 173 -82.43 -98.40 104.09
N LYS A 174 -81.85 -98.19 105.28
CA LYS A 174 -82.23 -98.82 106.57
C LYS A 174 -82.04 -100.36 106.62
N GLU A 175 -81.05 -100.88 107.34
CA GLU A 175 -80.97 -100.83 108.80
C GLU A 175 -79.52 -100.64 109.28
N ALA A 176 -79.29 -99.56 110.03
CA ALA A 176 -77.99 -99.09 110.49
C ALA A 176 -77.42 -99.94 111.63
N GLU A 177 -76.18 -100.38 111.46
CA GLU A 177 -75.06 -100.32 112.43
C GLU A 177 -73.78 -100.97 111.88
N ASP A 178 -73.85 -101.73 110.78
CA ASP A 178 -72.71 -102.50 110.26
C ASP A 178 -71.91 -101.82 109.09
N GLU A 179 -72.36 -100.68 108.54
CA GLU A 179 -71.68 -99.99 107.41
C GLU A 179 -70.69 -98.88 107.85
N LEU A 180 -70.52 -98.62 109.15
CA LEU A 180 -69.59 -97.58 109.63
C LEU A 180 -68.11 -98.01 109.52
N GLU A 181 -67.83 -99.32 109.48
CA GLU A 181 -66.46 -99.84 109.54
C GLU A 181 -65.74 -99.84 108.16
N GLU A 182 -66.47 -99.94 107.04
CA GLU A 182 -65.88 -99.92 105.69
C GLU A 182 -65.55 -98.50 105.19
N VAL A 183 -66.30 -97.47 105.63
CA VAL A 183 -66.07 -96.08 105.17
C VAL A 183 -64.94 -95.38 105.94
N GLU A 184 -64.59 -95.86 107.14
CA GLU A 184 -63.39 -95.39 107.85
C GLU A 184 -62.09 -95.88 107.17
N GLU A 185 -62.10 -97.07 106.54
CA GLU A 185 -60.93 -97.64 105.85
C GLU A 185 -60.66 -96.94 104.50
N GLU A 186 -61.69 -96.60 103.71
CA GLU A 186 -61.52 -95.85 102.44
C GLU A 186 -61.10 -94.37 102.65
N LEU A 187 -61.33 -93.80 103.84
CA LEU A 187 -60.91 -92.43 104.17
C LEU A 187 -59.41 -92.36 104.53
N ASP A 188 -58.88 -93.39 105.21
CA ASP A 188 -57.45 -93.51 105.50
C ASP A 188 -56.65 -93.66 104.19
N ASP A 189 -57.11 -94.45 103.21
CA ASP A 189 -56.42 -94.64 101.92
C ASP A 189 -56.36 -93.36 101.07
N LEU A 190 -57.44 -92.55 101.06
CA LEU A 190 -57.50 -91.27 100.32
C LEU A 190 -56.70 -90.15 100.99
N GLU A 191 -56.55 -90.20 102.32
CA GLU A 191 -55.61 -89.31 103.03
C GLU A 191 -54.15 -89.67 102.71
N GLU A 192 -53.83 -90.96 102.52
CA GLU A 192 -52.50 -91.43 102.10
C GLU A 192 -52.12 -90.95 100.67
N GLU A 193 -53.04 -91.03 99.68
CA GLU A 193 -52.78 -90.53 98.31
C GLU A 193 -52.61 -89.00 98.23
N ILE A 194 -53.33 -88.24 99.07
CA ILE A 194 -53.18 -86.77 99.13
C ILE A 194 -51.82 -86.40 99.71
N ASP A 195 -51.33 -87.14 100.69
CA ASP A 195 -50.00 -86.92 101.26
C ASP A 195 -48.89 -87.33 100.27
N GLU A 196 -49.04 -88.42 99.50
CA GLU A 196 -48.10 -88.74 98.39
C GLU A 196 -48.03 -87.62 97.34
N LYS A 197 -49.17 -87.02 96.95
CA LYS A 197 -49.17 -85.91 95.98
C LYS A 197 -48.67 -84.59 96.54
N LYS A 198 -48.72 -84.38 97.86
CA LYS A 198 -48.02 -83.26 98.50
C LYS A 198 -46.51 -83.50 98.53
N ASP A 199 -46.08 -84.72 98.79
CA ASP A 199 -44.65 -85.10 98.79
C ASP A 199 -44.03 -84.91 97.38
N GLU A 200 -44.77 -85.23 96.30
CA GLU A 200 -44.31 -84.95 94.91
C GLU A 200 -44.24 -83.43 94.60
N LEU A 201 -45.12 -82.61 95.18
CA LEU A 201 -45.10 -81.15 95.00
C LEU A 201 -44.02 -80.46 95.85
N GLU A 202 -43.62 -81.06 96.97
CA GLU A 202 -42.49 -80.62 97.79
C GLU A 202 -41.16 -80.65 97.00
N GLU A 203 -41.00 -81.54 96.00
CA GLU A 203 -39.79 -81.59 95.16
C GLU A 203 -39.63 -80.35 94.25
N PHE A 204 -40.71 -79.59 94.00
CA PHE A 204 -40.70 -78.35 93.23
C PHE A 204 -40.78 -77.09 94.11
N GLU A 205 -40.79 -77.26 95.44
CA GLU A 205 -40.79 -76.14 96.39
C GLU A 205 -39.41 -75.45 96.37
N GLY A 206 -39.31 -74.34 95.62
CA GLY A 206 -38.08 -73.55 95.48
C GLY A 206 -37.70 -73.20 94.05
N LEU A 207 -38.34 -73.82 93.04
CA LEU A 207 -38.10 -73.49 91.63
C LEU A 207 -38.44 -72.01 91.32
N ASP A 208 -39.48 -71.48 91.97
CA ASP A 208 -39.84 -70.06 91.89
C ASP A 208 -38.71 -69.15 92.42
N ASN A 209 -37.99 -69.57 93.46
CA ASN A 209 -36.84 -68.81 93.97
C ASN A 209 -35.62 -68.92 93.03
N GLU A 210 -35.41 -70.08 92.38
CA GLU A 210 -34.34 -70.24 91.38
C GLU A 210 -34.62 -69.39 90.13
N ILE A 211 -35.88 -69.26 89.72
CA ILE A 211 -36.29 -68.35 88.64
C ILE A 211 -36.04 -66.90 89.05
N GLU A 212 -36.46 -66.50 90.27
CA GLU A 212 -36.24 -65.15 90.78
C GLU A 212 -34.73 -64.81 90.87
N GLU A 213 -33.86 -65.75 91.28
CA GLU A 213 -32.40 -65.57 91.26
C GLU A 213 -31.82 -65.43 89.83
N ILE A 214 -32.40 -66.11 88.84
CA ILE A 214 -31.97 -66.00 87.44
C ILE A 214 -32.44 -64.68 86.83
N GLU A 215 -33.66 -64.24 87.14
CA GLU A 215 -34.23 -62.95 86.72
C GLU A 215 -33.43 -61.78 87.31
N ASP A 216 -33.16 -61.79 88.62
CA ASP A 216 -32.30 -60.80 89.27
C ASP A 216 -30.91 -60.72 88.61
N ARG A 217 -30.35 -61.87 88.23
CA ARG A 217 -29.04 -61.95 87.59
C ARG A 217 -29.06 -61.50 86.12
N LEU A 218 -30.18 -61.64 85.43
CA LEU A 218 -30.37 -61.06 84.09
C LEU A 218 -30.45 -59.54 84.18
N ASP A 219 -31.20 -59.01 85.14
CA ASP A 219 -31.32 -57.56 85.40
C ASP A 219 -29.95 -56.96 85.79
N GLU A 220 -29.15 -57.63 86.63
CA GLU A 220 -27.80 -57.17 86.97
C GLU A 220 -26.83 -57.15 85.77
N LEU A 221 -27.06 -58.00 84.76
CA LEU A 221 -26.18 -58.15 83.60
C LEU A 221 -26.61 -57.34 82.37
N GLU A 222 -27.85 -56.83 82.35
CA GLU A 222 -28.42 -56.08 81.22
C GLU A 222 -27.58 -54.83 80.88
N ASP A 223 -27.29 -53.98 81.89
CA ASP A 223 -26.47 -52.77 81.73
C ASP A 223 -25.07 -53.07 81.16
N ALA A 224 -24.45 -54.16 81.62
CA ALA A 224 -23.13 -54.58 81.17
C ALA A 224 -23.16 -55.12 79.74
N HIS A 225 -24.24 -55.82 79.37
CA HIS A 225 -24.46 -56.31 78.01
C HIS A 225 -24.73 -55.17 77.03
N GLU A 226 -25.60 -54.21 77.37
CA GLU A 226 -25.82 -53.01 76.55
C GLU A 226 -24.53 -52.21 76.35
N THR A 227 -23.71 -52.10 77.40
CA THR A 227 -22.38 -51.47 77.31
C THR A 227 -21.45 -52.25 76.36
N TYR A 228 -21.43 -53.58 76.42
CA TYR A 228 -20.64 -54.40 75.51
C TYR A 228 -21.11 -54.23 74.06
N ILE A 229 -22.41 -54.33 73.79
CA ILE A 229 -22.98 -54.20 72.44
C ILE A 229 -22.69 -52.81 71.85
N SER A 230 -22.90 -51.73 72.62
CA SER A 230 -22.62 -50.36 72.16
C SER A 230 -21.13 -50.08 71.90
N LYS A 231 -20.21 -50.86 72.50
CA LYS A 231 -18.76 -50.71 72.31
C LYS A 231 -18.17 -51.70 71.31
N LYS A 232 -18.86 -52.81 71.01
CA LYS A 232 -18.40 -53.86 70.10
C LYS A 232 -18.08 -53.32 68.70
N GLU A 233 -19.01 -52.58 68.10
CA GLU A 233 -18.81 -52.01 66.74
C GLU A 233 -17.66 -51.01 66.70
N THR A 234 -17.41 -50.29 67.80
CA THR A 234 -16.26 -49.36 67.89
C THR A 234 -14.95 -50.09 68.11
N ALA A 235 -14.96 -51.19 68.86
CA ALA A 235 -13.79 -52.03 69.10
C ALA A 235 -13.36 -52.78 67.84
N GLU A 236 -14.31 -53.25 67.03
CA GLU A 236 -14.05 -53.90 65.73
C GLU A 236 -13.34 -52.96 64.74
N LYS A 237 -13.59 -51.64 64.82
CA LYS A 237 -12.92 -50.62 63.99
C LYS A 237 -11.48 -50.29 64.42
N VAL A 238 -10.98 -50.82 65.53
CA VAL A 238 -9.63 -50.51 66.02
C VAL A 238 -8.57 -51.10 65.10
N GLU A 239 -8.73 -52.33 64.64
CA GLU A 239 -7.78 -53.00 63.75
C GLU A 239 -7.70 -52.27 62.40
N GLU A 240 -8.84 -51.96 61.79
CA GLU A 240 -8.92 -51.17 60.54
C GLU A 240 -8.26 -49.78 60.67
N ARG A 241 -8.47 -49.12 61.82
CA ARG A 241 -7.84 -47.81 62.07
C ARG A 241 -6.35 -47.92 62.32
N GLN A 242 -5.88 -49.00 62.94
CA GLN A 242 -4.47 -49.24 63.16
C GLN A 242 -3.77 -49.50 61.83
N GLU A 243 -4.35 -50.33 60.95
CA GLU A 243 -3.86 -50.57 59.60
C GLU A 243 -3.75 -49.25 58.79
N LYS A 244 -4.77 -48.39 58.87
CA LYS A 244 -4.72 -47.04 58.24
C LYS A 244 -3.63 -46.14 58.81
N VAL A 245 -3.33 -46.25 60.11
CA VAL A 245 -2.24 -45.48 60.73
C VAL A 245 -0.91 -46.00 60.21
N ASP A 246 -0.71 -47.32 60.21
CA ASP A 246 0.51 -47.95 59.75
C ASP A 246 0.78 -47.61 58.26
N ASP A 247 -0.25 -47.65 57.40
CA ASP A 247 -0.17 -47.24 55.98
C ASP A 247 0.22 -45.76 55.81
N LEU A 248 -0.32 -44.88 56.67
CA LEU A 248 -0.02 -43.45 56.62
C LEU A 248 1.39 -43.16 57.15
N GLU A 249 1.84 -43.89 58.16
CA GLU A 249 3.21 -43.81 58.67
C GLU A 249 4.21 -44.22 57.59
N GLU A 250 3.97 -45.33 56.87
CA GLU A 250 4.83 -45.75 55.74
C GLU A 250 4.87 -44.70 54.61
N LYS A 251 3.73 -44.08 54.28
CA LYS A 251 3.68 -42.99 53.29
C LYS A 251 4.44 -41.75 53.75
N ILE A 252 4.36 -41.40 55.03
CA ILE A 252 5.10 -40.27 55.59
C ILE A 252 6.59 -40.55 55.51
N GLU A 253 7.04 -41.74 55.91
CA GLU A 253 8.44 -42.13 55.81
C GLU A 253 8.95 -42.03 54.35
N GLY A 254 8.18 -42.53 53.38
CA GLY A 254 8.53 -42.41 51.96
C GLY A 254 8.63 -40.97 51.46
N LEU A 255 7.70 -40.10 51.86
CA LEU A 255 7.76 -38.67 51.49
C LEU A 255 8.91 -37.93 52.18
N GLU A 256 9.26 -38.31 53.41
CA GLU A 256 10.42 -37.75 54.11
C GLU A 256 11.73 -38.13 53.41
N GLU A 257 11.85 -39.36 52.91
CA GLU A 257 12.98 -39.79 52.09
C GLU A 257 13.06 -39.00 50.77
N GLU A 258 11.95 -38.83 50.05
CA GLU A 258 11.90 -38.04 48.80
C GLU A 258 12.29 -36.57 49.03
N ILE A 259 11.83 -35.97 50.14
CA ILE A 259 12.20 -34.60 50.51
C ILE A 259 13.70 -34.50 50.74
N GLU A 260 14.30 -35.48 51.40
CA GLU A 260 15.73 -35.46 51.69
C GLU A 260 16.56 -35.65 50.42
N GLU A 261 16.16 -36.56 49.52
CA GLU A 261 16.77 -36.71 48.20
C GLU A 261 16.70 -35.41 47.39
N LYS A 262 15.54 -34.74 47.39
CA LYS A 262 15.37 -33.47 46.67
C LYS A 262 16.18 -32.32 47.27
N LYS A 263 16.38 -32.31 48.59
CA LYS A 263 17.27 -31.32 49.23
C LYS A 263 18.72 -31.56 48.83
N GLU A 264 19.17 -32.81 48.83
CA GLU A 264 20.54 -33.16 48.41
C GLU A 264 20.77 -32.76 46.93
N GLU A 265 19.79 -33.01 46.05
CA GLU A 265 19.83 -32.57 44.66
C GLU A 265 19.91 -31.03 44.52
N VAL A 266 19.18 -30.28 45.35
CA VAL A 266 19.24 -28.81 45.35
C VAL A 266 20.58 -28.31 45.87
N GLU A 267 21.11 -28.88 46.96
CA GLU A 267 22.44 -28.51 47.49
C GLU A 267 23.54 -28.80 46.45
N ASP A 268 23.49 -29.94 45.76
CA ASP A 268 24.43 -30.30 44.69
C ASP A 268 24.37 -29.30 43.51
N LEU A 269 23.17 -28.83 43.16
CA LEU A 269 22.98 -27.83 42.11
C LEU A 269 23.43 -26.44 42.55
N GLU A 270 23.21 -26.07 43.81
CA GLU A 270 23.69 -24.80 44.40
C GLU A 270 25.23 -24.77 44.48
N GLU A 271 25.89 -25.89 44.80
CA GLU A 271 27.36 -25.97 44.76
C GLU A 271 27.94 -25.87 43.34
N GLN A 272 27.19 -26.35 42.33
CA GLN A 272 27.61 -26.28 40.92
C GLN A 272 27.30 -24.93 40.27
N PHE A 273 26.39 -24.14 40.84
CA PHE A 273 25.99 -22.84 40.31
C PHE A 273 26.98 -21.75 40.74
N ASP A 274 27.69 -21.19 39.77
CA ASP A 274 28.57 -20.04 39.98
C ASP A 274 27.79 -18.74 39.68
N GLU A 275 27.35 -18.07 40.75
CA GLU A 275 26.63 -16.79 40.67
C GLU A 275 27.51 -15.68 40.06
N GLU A 276 28.81 -15.67 40.37
CA GLU A 276 29.75 -14.67 39.81
C GLU A 276 29.93 -14.88 38.31
N GLU A 277 30.11 -16.11 37.83
CA GLU A 277 30.20 -16.41 36.40
C GLU A 277 28.91 -16.04 35.65
N TYR A 278 27.74 -16.32 36.24
CA TYR A 278 26.45 -15.92 35.68
C TYR A 278 26.34 -14.40 35.53
N GLU A 279 26.67 -13.64 36.59
CA GLU A 279 26.65 -12.17 36.56
C GLU A 279 27.63 -11.60 35.53
N GLU A 280 28.85 -12.13 35.43
CA GLU A 280 29.84 -11.73 34.42
C GLU A 280 29.33 -11.99 32.99
N VAL A 281 28.70 -13.14 32.75
CA VAL A 281 28.12 -13.46 31.44
C VAL A 281 26.96 -12.51 31.11
N GLN A 282 26.10 -12.19 32.07
CA GLN A 282 25.00 -11.24 31.88
C GLN A 282 25.51 -9.82 31.57
N GLU A 283 26.52 -9.33 32.30
CA GLU A 283 27.14 -8.03 32.03
C GLU A 283 27.73 -8.00 30.61
N ARG A 284 28.44 -9.07 30.22
CA ARG A 284 29.03 -9.18 28.89
C ARG A 284 27.99 -9.25 27.77
N ILE A 285 26.84 -9.87 28.00
CA ILE A 285 25.71 -9.85 27.06
C ILE A 285 25.20 -8.43 26.90
N GLY A 286 24.98 -7.70 28.00
CA GLY A 286 24.55 -6.30 27.96
C GLY A 286 25.52 -5.40 27.19
N ASP A 287 26.82 -5.56 27.43
CA ASP A 287 27.88 -4.85 26.71
C ASP A 287 27.87 -5.15 25.20
N LEU A 288 27.68 -6.42 24.83
CA LEU A 288 27.63 -6.83 23.42
C LEU A 288 26.38 -6.31 22.73
N GLN A 289 25.22 -6.34 23.39
CA GLN A 289 23.98 -5.74 22.89
C GLN A 289 24.14 -4.23 22.68
N GLY A 290 24.77 -3.53 23.62
CA GLY A 290 25.10 -2.11 23.46
C GLY A 290 26.03 -1.83 22.28
N LYS A 291 27.03 -2.70 22.03
CA LYS A 291 27.91 -2.59 20.86
C LYS A 291 27.17 -2.86 19.55
N ILE A 292 26.27 -3.84 19.54
CA ILE A 292 25.43 -4.16 18.37
C ILE A 292 24.57 -2.95 18.02
N GLY A 293 23.83 -2.39 18.97
CA GLY A 293 22.99 -1.22 18.70
C GLY A 293 23.78 0.00 18.21
N ASN A 294 24.99 0.23 18.74
CA ASN A 294 25.87 1.30 18.24
C ASN A 294 26.36 1.05 16.80
N LEU A 295 26.68 -0.20 16.46
CA LEU A 295 27.10 -0.58 15.11
C LEU A 295 25.94 -0.48 14.12
N GLU A 296 24.74 -0.91 14.51
CA GLU A 296 23.51 -0.79 13.72
C GLU A 296 23.22 0.68 13.39
N GLY A 297 23.20 1.57 14.38
CA GLY A 297 23.03 3.01 14.10
C GLY A 297 24.17 3.63 13.28
N THR A 298 25.39 3.10 13.39
CA THR A 298 26.50 3.53 12.51
C THR A 298 26.30 3.05 11.08
N ILE A 299 25.73 1.87 10.87
CA ILE A 299 25.43 1.31 9.55
C ILE A 299 24.32 2.13 8.90
N GLU A 300 23.22 2.38 9.62
CA GLU A 300 22.10 3.21 9.15
C GLU A 300 22.59 4.59 8.69
N THR A 301 23.29 5.33 9.55
CA THR A 301 23.85 6.65 9.17
C THR A 301 24.91 6.62 8.05
N LYS A 302 25.48 5.45 7.73
CA LYS A 302 26.38 5.29 6.58
C LYS A 302 25.62 4.95 5.31
N GLN A 303 24.50 4.25 5.42
CA GLN A 303 23.60 3.94 4.32
C GLN A 303 22.91 5.22 3.86
N ASP A 304 22.31 5.99 4.77
CA ASP A 304 21.69 7.28 4.41
C ASP A 304 22.67 8.19 3.66
N ARG A 305 23.91 8.27 4.14
CA ARG A 305 24.94 9.07 3.49
C ARG A 305 25.42 8.50 2.15
N LEU A 306 25.31 7.19 1.96
CA LEU A 306 25.64 6.56 0.69
C LEU A 306 24.56 6.90 -0.33
N ASP A 307 23.29 6.81 0.06
CA ASP A 307 22.14 7.16 -0.77
C ASP A 307 22.21 8.65 -1.18
N ASP A 308 22.45 9.56 -0.22
CA ASP A 308 22.67 11.00 -0.49
C ASP A 308 23.79 11.24 -1.54
N LEU A 309 24.87 10.45 -1.46
CA LEU A 309 26.02 10.60 -2.37
C LEU A 309 25.75 10.00 -3.75
N GLU A 310 24.93 8.95 -3.83
CA GLU A 310 24.51 8.36 -5.10
C GLU A 310 23.60 9.34 -5.85
N GLU A 311 22.66 9.99 -5.17
CA GLU A 311 21.83 11.06 -5.75
C GLU A 311 22.69 12.24 -6.24
N GLU A 312 23.69 12.69 -5.45
CA GLU A 312 24.59 13.76 -5.85
C GLU A 312 25.42 13.38 -7.10
N ILE A 313 25.83 12.11 -7.23
CA ILE A 313 26.54 11.61 -8.41
C ILE A 313 25.64 11.65 -9.65
N ASP A 314 24.40 11.17 -9.54
CA ASP A 314 23.47 11.15 -10.66
C ASP A 314 23.15 12.57 -11.17
N GLU A 315 22.99 13.54 -10.26
CA GLU A 315 22.83 14.95 -10.63
C GLU A 315 24.07 15.49 -11.37
N MET A 316 25.27 15.18 -10.87
CA MET A 316 26.52 15.59 -11.52
C MET A 316 26.69 14.97 -12.91
N GLU A 317 26.28 13.71 -13.11
CA GLU A 317 26.33 13.05 -14.41
C GLU A 317 25.36 13.70 -15.42
N LYS A 318 24.15 14.07 -14.98
CA LYS A 318 23.21 14.84 -15.81
C LYS A 318 23.80 16.19 -16.22
N GLN A 319 24.36 16.93 -15.28
CA GLN A 319 25.03 18.22 -15.55
C GLN A 319 26.22 18.07 -16.50
N GLN A 320 27.01 17.00 -16.36
CA GLN A 320 28.13 16.73 -17.27
C GLN A 320 27.64 16.53 -18.70
N LYS A 321 26.57 15.76 -18.90
CA LYS A 321 26.00 15.52 -20.22
C LYS A 321 25.45 16.79 -20.86
N GLU A 322 24.71 17.59 -20.10
CA GLU A 322 24.22 18.89 -20.59
C GLU A 322 25.37 19.83 -20.99
N LEU A 323 26.47 19.82 -20.23
CA LEU A 323 27.65 20.60 -20.56
C LEU A 323 28.31 20.12 -21.86
N GLU A 324 28.40 18.82 -22.09
CA GLU A 324 28.91 18.25 -23.34
C GLU A 324 28.03 18.66 -24.53
N ASP A 325 26.71 18.54 -24.42
CA ASP A 325 25.76 18.96 -25.47
C ASP A 325 25.88 20.46 -25.79
N LYS A 326 26.04 21.31 -24.76
CA LYS A 326 26.26 22.75 -24.94
C LYS A 326 27.61 23.10 -25.54
N GLN A 327 28.65 22.30 -25.30
CA GLN A 327 29.95 22.48 -25.95
C GLN A 327 29.86 22.17 -27.44
N ASP A 328 29.18 21.10 -27.82
CA ASP A 328 28.97 20.74 -29.21
C ASP A 328 28.15 21.82 -29.95
N GLU A 329 27.10 22.35 -29.31
CA GLU A 329 26.32 23.48 -29.83
C GLU A 329 27.19 24.73 -30.03
N TYR A 330 28.02 25.07 -29.03
CA TYR A 330 28.94 26.21 -29.09
C TYR A 330 29.94 26.06 -30.24
N GLU A 331 30.55 24.89 -30.42
CA GLU A 331 31.49 24.63 -31.51
C GLU A 331 30.85 24.76 -32.90
N ALA A 332 29.57 24.40 -33.03
CA ALA A 332 28.83 24.59 -34.27
C ALA A 332 28.57 26.07 -34.56
N LEU A 333 28.11 26.81 -33.55
CA LEU A 333 27.84 28.24 -33.66
C LEU A 333 29.12 29.06 -33.90
N GLU A 334 30.25 28.66 -33.31
CA GLU A 334 31.54 29.31 -33.53
C GLU A 334 31.96 29.18 -35.00
N LYS A 335 31.80 28.00 -35.62
CA LYS A 335 32.09 27.80 -37.05
C LYS A 335 31.19 28.66 -37.95
N ASP A 336 29.91 28.76 -37.61
CA ASP A 336 28.97 29.62 -38.35
C ASP A 336 29.34 31.11 -38.22
N HIS A 337 29.77 31.53 -37.03
CA HIS A 337 30.25 32.89 -36.80
C HIS A 337 31.52 33.20 -37.61
N GLU A 338 32.51 32.29 -37.59
CA GLU A 338 33.73 32.40 -38.39
C GLU A 338 33.42 32.49 -39.89
N PHE A 339 32.49 31.67 -40.39
CA PHE A 339 32.05 31.72 -41.78
C PHE A 339 31.37 33.05 -42.12
N GLY A 340 30.50 33.55 -41.23
CA GLY A 340 29.85 34.84 -41.39
C GLY A 340 30.84 36.00 -41.46
N GLU A 341 31.83 36.04 -40.57
CA GLU A 341 32.91 37.03 -40.59
C GLU A 341 33.76 36.91 -41.85
N PHE A 342 34.09 35.69 -42.29
CA PHE A 342 34.80 35.47 -43.55
C PHE A 342 34.05 36.02 -44.76
N VAL A 343 32.74 35.77 -44.86
CA VAL A 343 31.90 36.29 -45.95
C VAL A 343 31.87 37.82 -45.91
N ARG A 344 31.70 38.41 -44.72
CA ARG A 344 31.65 39.86 -44.54
C ARG A 344 32.96 40.52 -44.96
N GLU A 345 34.09 40.01 -44.49
CA GLU A 345 35.42 40.51 -44.85
C GLU A 345 35.67 40.36 -46.35
N SER A 346 35.34 39.21 -46.93
CA SER A 346 35.45 38.96 -48.36
C SER A 346 34.63 39.95 -49.20
N ILE A 347 33.41 40.29 -48.77
CA ILE A 347 32.57 41.29 -49.45
C ILE A 347 33.15 42.70 -49.31
N ASP A 348 33.64 43.07 -48.12
CA ASP A 348 34.26 44.38 -47.88
C ASP A 348 35.54 44.56 -48.72
N GLU A 349 36.34 43.52 -48.88
CA GLU A 349 37.51 43.50 -49.77
C GLU A 349 37.14 43.54 -51.26
N ALA A 350 36.06 42.83 -51.65
CA ALA A 350 35.60 42.79 -53.03
C ALA A 350 34.90 44.10 -53.46
N ARG A 351 34.23 44.81 -52.53
CA ARG A 351 33.47 46.05 -52.80
C ARG A 351 34.24 47.08 -53.64
N PRO A 352 35.48 47.49 -53.32
CA PRO A 352 36.21 48.48 -54.13
C PRO A 352 36.49 47.97 -55.55
N LEU A 353 36.82 46.68 -55.72
CA LEU A 353 37.07 46.08 -57.03
C LEU A 353 35.80 46.03 -57.88
N ILE A 354 34.68 45.60 -57.28
CA ILE A 354 33.37 45.58 -57.96
C ILE A 354 32.96 47.01 -58.34
N THR A 355 33.14 47.98 -57.43
CA THR A 355 32.81 49.38 -57.70
C THR A 355 33.64 49.94 -58.85
N GLU A 356 34.95 49.64 -58.90
CA GLU A 356 35.82 50.07 -59.99
C GLU A 356 35.38 49.48 -61.33
N ILE A 357 35.01 48.20 -61.37
CA ILE A 357 34.48 47.54 -62.57
C ILE A 357 33.18 48.22 -63.04
N LEU A 358 32.24 48.45 -62.13
CA LEU A 358 30.95 49.09 -62.45
C LEU A 358 31.14 50.52 -62.94
N VAL A 359 31.92 51.34 -62.25
CA VAL A 359 32.23 52.73 -62.67
C VAL A 359 32.87 52.73 -64.06
N LYS A 360 33.79 51.80 -64.34
CA LYS A 360 34.43 51.68 -65.66
C LYS A 360 33.44 51.27 -66.75
N GLN A 361 32.54 50.33 -66.48
CA GLN A 361 31.49 49.91 -67.42
C GLN A 361 30.55 51.08 -67.73
N ILE A 362 30.08 51.78 -66.70
CA ILE A 362 29.20 52.95 -66.85
C ILE A 362 29.92 54.10 -67.54
N SER A 363 31.19 54.36 -67.21
CA SER A 363 32.02 55.36 -67.89
C SER A 363 32.14 55.09 -69.38
N THR A 364 32.32 53.81 -69.77
CA THR A 364 32.42 53.40 -71.18
C THR A 364 31.11 53.61 -71.93
N GLU A 365 29.98 53.22 -71.35
CA GLU A 365 28.66 53.42 -71.99
C GLU A 365 28.26 54.90 -71.99
N ALA A 366 28.58 55.65 -70.93
CA ALA A 366 28.36 57.08 -70.87
C ALA A 366 29.20 57.84 -71.91
N ASP A 367 30.45 57.46 -72.16
CA ASP A 367 31.27 58.05 -73.24
C ASP A 367 30.64 57.81 -74.61
N ARG A 368 30.16 56.59 -74.86
CA ARG A 368 29.46 56.24 -76.10
C ARG A 368 28.24 57.13 -76.31
N ILE A 369 27.35 57.22 -75.31
CA ILE A 369 26.14 58.04 -75.37
C ILE A 369 26.51 59.52 -75.52
N PHE A 370 27.50 59.99 -74.76
CA PHE A 370 27.94 61.39 -74.82
C PHE A 370 28.43 61.80 -76.21
N ARG A 371 29.26 60.98 -76.85
CA ARG A 371 29.76 61.24 -78.22
C ARG A 371 28.65 61.22 -79.26
N GLN A 372 27.67 60.32 -79.10
CA GLN A 372 26.45 60.31 -79.91
C GLN A 372 25.75 61.67 -79.77
N LEU A 373 25.36 62.05 -78.55
CA LEU A 373 24.67 63.32 -78.26
C LEU A 373 25.42 64.58 -78.74
N ARG A 374 26.75 64.57 -78.74
CA ARG A 374 27.57 65.71 -79.17
C ARG A 374 27.81 65.78 -80.67
N GLY A 375 27.70 64.66 -81.39
CA GLY A 375 28.08 64.57 -82.81
C GLY A 375 29.56 64.86 -83.10
N THR A 376 30.43 64.81 -82.09
CA THR A 376 31.88 65.06 -82.22
C THR A 376 32.68 63.89 -81.66
N ALA A 377 33.69 63.44 -82.41
CA ALA A 377 34.54 62.31 -82.01
C ALA A 377 35.78 62.74 -81.18
N THR A 378 36.04 64.05 -81.08
CA THR A 378 37.24 64.61 -80.45
C THR A 378 37.12 64.76 -78.94
N GLU A 379 35.88 64.78 -78.42
CA GLU A 379 35.58 64.85 -77.00
C GLU A 379 35.35 63.43 -76.46
N GLN A 380 35.82 63.19 -75.23
CA GLN A 380 35.63 61.93 -74.52
C GLN A 380 35.11 62.22 -73.13
N LEU A 381 34.03 61.58 -72.72
CA LEU A 381 33.57 61.61 -71.34
C LEU A 381 34.25 60.50 -70.56
N GLU A 382 34.73 60.84 -69.37
CA GLU A 382 35.28 59.87 -68.43
C GLU A 382 34.62 60.09 -67.07
N TRP A 383 33.93 59.05 -66.57
CA TRP A 383 33.49 58.99 -65.19
C TRP A 383 34.58 58.33 -64.34
N LYS A 384 35.18 59.12 -63.46
CA LYS A 384 36.33 58.71 -62.63
C LYS A 384 35.90 57.90 -61.41
N PRO A 385 36.81 57.09 -60.81
CA PRO A 385 36.54 56.36 -59.58
C PRO A 385 36.14 57.23 -58.38
N ASP A 386 36.51 58.52 -58.37
CA ASP A 386 36.05 59.50 -57.37
C ASP A 386 34.69 60.13 -57.72
N TYR A 387 33.95 59.49 -58.62
CA TYR A 387 32.65 59.88 -59.17
C TYR A 387 32.64 61.21 -59.93
N LYS A 388 33.80 61.79 -60.24
CA LYS A 388 33.87 63.01 -61.04
C LYS A 388 33.66 62.70 -62.51
N ILE A 389 32.82 63.51 -63.15
CA ILE A 389 32.65 63.51 -64.60
C ILE A 389 33.64 64.52 -65.18
N VAL A 390 34.46 64.07 -66.12
CA VAL A 390 35.41 64.92 -66.82
C VAL A 390 35.29 64.72 -68.32
N ILE A 391 35.57 65.76 -69.08
CA ILE A 391 35.65 65.68 -70.55
C ILE A 391 37.10 65.88 -70.95
N ARG A 392 37.62 64.94 -71.74
CA ARG A 392 38.94 65.02 -72.35
C ARG A 392 38.81 65.41 -73.81
N GLU A 393 39.47 66.50 -74.19
CA GLU A 393 39.48 66.99 -75.56
C GLU A 393 40.92 67.36 -75.94
N ASN A 394 41.44 66.79 -77.03
CA ASN A 394 42.81 67.06 -77.52
C ASN A 394 43.93 66.90 -76.48
N GLY A 395 43.70 66.07 -75.45
CA GLY A 395 44.65 65.82 -74.36
C GLY A 395 44.51 66.76 -73.15
N GLU A 396 43.62 67.76 -73.21
CA GLU A 396 43.26 68.58 -72.06
C GLU A 396 42.03 68.02 -71.34
N GLU A 397 42.03 68.06 -70.01
CA GLU A 397 40.93 67.60 -69.17
C GLU A 397 40.16 68.79 -68.60
N LYS A 398 38.84 68.80 -68.82
CA LYS A 398 37.91 69.79 -68.30
C LYS A 398 37.01 69.13 -67.26
N GLU A 399 37.08 69.62 -66.02
CA GLU A 399 36.17 69.21 -64.95
C GLU A 399 34.74 69.71 -65.22
N PHE A 400 33.74 68.98 -64.73
CA PHE A 400 32.31 69.27 -64.97
C PHE A 400 31.91 70.75 -64.78
N HIS A 401 32.40 71.42 -63.75
CA HIS A 401 32.06 72.82 -63.46
C HIS A 401 32.66 73.84 -64.45
N LYS A 402 33.67 73.45 -65.24
CA LYS A 402 34.32 74.28 -66.27
C LYS A 402 33.72 74.08 -67.66
N LEU A 403 32.82 73.11 -67.80
CA LEU A 403 32.11 72.83 -69.04
C LEU A 403 31.09 73.92 -69.35
N SER A 404 30.80 74.13 -70.62
CA SER A 404 29.66 74.92 -71.07
C SER A 404 28.34 74.26 -70.67
N GLY A 405 27.25 75.03 -70.56
CA GLY A 405 25.95 74.51 -70.15
C GLY A 405 25.47 73.31 -70.99
N GLY A 406 25.72 73.33 -72.30
CA GLY A 406 25.39 72.21 -73.18
C GLY A 406 26.29 70.98 -73.03
N GLU A 407 27.57 71.16 -72.71
CA GLU A 407 28.47 70.05 -72.36
C GLU A 407 28.08 69.43 -71.01
N GLN A 408 27.73 70.24 -70.01
CA GLN A 408 27.25 69.77 -68.72
C GLN A 408 25.98 68.94 -68.86
N MET A 409 25.03 69.44 -69.66
CA MET A 409 23.77 68.76 -69.91
C MET A 409 23.96 67.42 -70.62
N SER A 410 24.72 67.41 -71.71
CA SER A 410 24.99 66.19 -72.48
C SER A 410 25.74 65.15 -71.63
N ALA A 411 26.71 65.59 -70.83
CA ALA A 411 27.47 64.71 -69.94
C ALA A 411 26.61 64.14 -68.81
N ALA A 412 25.78 64.97 -68.17
CA ALA A 412 24.87 64.52 -67.12
C ALA A 412 23.81 63.55 -67.65
N LEU A 413 23.26 63.83 -68.84
CA LEU A 413 22.29 62.96 -69.49
C LEU A 413 22.93 61.61 -69.86
N ALA A 414 24.11 61.61 -70.47
CA ALA A 414 24.82 60.40 -70.87
C ALA A 414 25.15 59.48 -69.69
N VAL A 415 25.64 60.05 -68.56
CA VAL A 415 25.91 59.26 -67.35
C VAL A 415 24.62 58.70 -66.75
N ARG A 416 23.53 59.48 -66.70
CA ARG A 416 22.24 58.98 -66.18
C ARG A 416 21.67 57.86 -67.03
N LEU A 417 21.68 58.00 -68.36
CA LEU A 417 21.20 56.97 -69.27
C LEU A 417 22.07 55.71 -69.18
N ALA A 418 23.40 55.85 -69.06
CA ALA A 418 24.30 54.72 -68.86
C ALA A 418 24.06 53.99 -67.54
N ILE A 419 23.80 54.73 -66.45
CA ILE A 419 23.41 54.14 -65.16
C ILE A 419 22.11 53.39 -65.29
N LEU A 420 21.07 54.00 -65.87
CA LEU A 420 19.76 53.37 -66.07
C LEU A 420 19.90 52.08 -66.87
N LYS A 421 20.60 52.12 -67.99
CA LYS A 421 20.78 50.98 -68.90
C LYS A 421 21.57 49.82 -68.29
N LEU A 422 22.51 50.09 -67.39
CA LEU A 422 23.42 49.06 -66.85
C LEU A 422 23.04 48.56 -65.46
N LEU A 423 22.37 49.38 -64.65
CA LEU A 423 22.07 49.08 -63.25
C LEU A 423 20.57 48.96 -62.95
N SER A 424 19.69 49.20 -63.92
CA SER A 424 18.25 49.16 -63.73
C SER A 424 17.56 48.42 -64.87
N ASP A 425 16.49 47.68 -64.54
CA ASP A 425 15.58 47.07 -65.53
C ASP A 425 14.49 48.05 -65.98
N VAL A 426 14.76 49.37 -65.94
CA VAL A 426 13.76 50.42 -66.25
C VAL A 426 14.02 50.96 -67.64
N ASP A 427 13.11 50.64 -68.55
CA ASP A 427 13.21 51.02 -69.97
C ASP A 427 12.33 52.23 -70.35
N ILE A 428 11.74 52.91 -69.36
CA ILE A 428 10.92 54.11 -69.54
C ILE A 428 11.66 55.33 -68.97
N VAL A 429 11.87 56.34 -69.81
CA VAL A 429 12.62 57.55 -69.45
C VAL A 429 11.78 58.81 -69.70
N PHE A 430 11.76 59.70 -68.71
CA PHE A 430 11.19 61.04 -68.82
C PHE A 430 12.31 62.08 -68.78
N LEU A 431 12.43 62.88 -69.84
CA LEU A 431 13.39 63.96 -69.96
C LEU A 431 12.67 65.30 -69.85
N ASP A 432 12.85 65.98 -68.74
CA ASP A 432 12.28 67.31 -68.51
C ASP A 432 13.25 68.39 -69.00
N GLU A 433 12.81 69.16 -69.99
CA GLU A 433 13.52 70.24 -70.68
C GLU A 433 14.97 69.88 -71.08
N PRO A 434 15.18 68.79 -71.87
CA PRO A 434 16.52 68.32 -72.20
C PRO A 434 17.29 69.24 -73.16
N THR A 435 16.71 70.34 -73.61
CA THR A 435 17.32 71.32 -74.53
C THR A 435 17.74 72.62 -73.85
N ALA A 436 17.53 72.74 -72.53
CA ALA A 436 17.90 73.92 -71.77
C ALA A 436 19.40 74.22 -71.88
N ASN A 437 19.75 75.47 -72.23
CA ASN A 437 21.14 75.92 -72.42
C ASN A 437 21.87 75.33 -73.65
N LEU A 438 21.15 74.75 -74.63
CA LEU A 438 21.68 74.38 -75.94
C LEU A 438 21.42 75.47 -76.99
N ASP A 439 22.37 75.64 -77.91
CA ASP A 439 22.17 76.43 -79.12
C ASP A 439 21.36 75.63 -80.16
N GLU A 440 20.87 76.32 -81.20
CA GLU A 440 19.97 75.73 -82.22
C GLU A 440 20.59 74.53 -82.95
N GLU A 441 21.91 74.53 -83.17
CA GLU A 441 22.64 73.44 -83.82
C GLU A 441 22.75 72.22 -82.89
N LYS A 442 23.15 72.42 -81.63
CA LYS A 442 23.23 71.35 -80.62
C LYS A 442 21.86 70.79 -80.26
N ARG A 443 20.82 71.62 -80.31
CA ARG A 443 19.45 71.19 -80.06
C ARG A 443 18.97 70.19 -81.11
N ARG A 444 19.12 70.53 -82.39
CA ARG A 444 18.80 69.61 -83.50
C ARG A 444 19.58 68.31 -83.39
N ASN A 445 20.88 68.40 -83.09
CA ASN A 445 21.73 67.23 -82.90
C ASN A 445 21.22 66.35 -81.73
N LEU A 446 20.90 66.93 -80.57
CA LEU A 446 20.31 66.20 -79.46
C LEU A 446 19.01 65.50 -79.85
N VAL A 447 18.13 66.19 -80.58
CA VAL A 447 16.85 65.64 -81.04
C VAL A 447 17.07 64.45 -81.97
N ASP A 448 17.94 64.58 -82.97
CA ASP A 448 18.29 63.50 -83.91
C ASP A 448 18.90 62.30 -83.18
N GLN A 449 19.79 62.56 -82.22
CA GLN A 449 20.50 61.52 -81.48
C GLN A 449 19.63 60.82 -80.43
N LEU A 450 18.65 61.52 -79.83
CA LEU A 450 17.64 60.89 -78.96
C LEU A 450 16.76 59.91 -79.73
N GLN A 451 16.55 60.14 -81.02
CA GLN A 451 15.84 59.21 -81.91
C GLN A 451 16.66 57.93 -82.19
N GLU A 452 17.98 58.06 -82.25
CA GLU A 452 18.91 56.95 -82.49
C GLU A 452 19.33 56.22 -81.20
N LEU A 453 18.86 56.66 -80.03
CA LEU A 453 19.22 56.06 -78.75
C LEU A 453 18.52 54.72 -78.55
N GLU A 454 19.28 53.64 -78.74
CA GLU A 454 18.84 52.27 -78.53
C GLU A 454 18.94 51.84 -77.05
N GLY A 455 17.92 51.10 -76.58
CA GLY A 455 17.93 50.45 -75.27
C GLY A 455 16.90 50.95 -74.27
N PHE A 456 15.91 51.72 -74.70
CA PHE A 456 14.75 52.11 -73.90
C PHE A 456 13.47 51.81 -74.69
N GLU A 457 12.43 51.31 -74.03
CA GLU A 457 11.11 51.02 -74.63
C GLU A 457 10.30 52.30 -74.86
N GLN A 458 10.41 53.28 -73.96
CA GLN A 458 9.68 54.54 -74.06
C GLN A 458 10.52 55.72 -73.60
N LEU A 459 10.68 56.71 -74.48
CA LEU A 459 11.32 57.98 -74.18
C LEU A 459 10.30 59.11 -74.28
N THR A 460 10.02 59.76 -73.16
CA THR A 460 9.12 60.92 -73.10
C THR A 460 9.94 62.19 -72.89
N VAL A 461 9.79 63.17 -73.77
CA VAL A 461 10.44 64.48 -73.65
C VAL A 461 9.40 65.54 -73.31
N ILE A 462 9.65 66.31 -72.27
CA ILE A 462 8.86 67.49 -71.91
C ILE A 462 9.70 68.70 -72.34
N SER A 463 9.21 69.50 -73.28
CA SER A 463 9.92 70.72 -73.68
C SER A 463 8.98 71.82 -74.16
N HIS A 464 9.38 73.07 -73.97
CA HIS A 464 8.77 74.24 -74.60
C HIS A 464 9.28 74.50 -76.03
N ASP A 465 10.13 73.62 -76.56
CA ASP A 465 10.81 73.79 -77.84
C ASP A 465 10.15 73.04 -78.99
N ASP A 466 9.89 73.75 -80.09
CA ASP A 466 9.21 73.22 -81.28
C ASP A 466 10.09 72.27 -82.12
N THR A 467 11.40 72.19 -81.85
CA THR A 467 12.30 71.30 -82.60
C THR A 467 11.99 69.81 -82.45
N PHE A 468 11.37 69.38 -81.34
CA PHE A 468 10.97 67.98 -81.14
C PHE A 468 9.72 67.58 -81.92
N GLU A 469 8.84 68.52 -82.30
CA GLU A 469 7.58 68.22 -82.99
C GLU A 469 7.79 67.46 -84.30
N SER A 470 8.92 67.68 -84.97
CA SER A 470 9.24 67.03 -86.25
C SER A 470 9.74 65.59 -86.12
N VAL A 471 10.02 65.15 -84.89
CA VAL A 471 10.84 63.96 -84.59
C VAL A 471 10.13 63.00 -83.63
N THR A 472 9.09 63.45 -82.93
CA THR A 472 8.28 62.62 -82.03
C THR A 472 7.20 61.83 -82.78
N GLU A 473 6.96 60.59 -82.34
CA GLU A 473 5.86 59.76 -82.87
C GLU A 473 4.48 60.23 -82.36
N HIS A 474 4.46 60.76 -81.13
CA HIS A 474 3.29 61.27 -80.43
C HIS A 474 3.64 62.60 -79.76
N ALA A 475 2.75 63.59 -79.81
CA ALA A 475 3.00 64.94 -79.29
C ALA A 475 1.78 65.48 -78.52
N ILE A 476 1.96 65.69 -77.21
CA ILE A 476 0.93 66.26 -76.33
C ILE A 476 1.21 67.74 -76.13
N SER A 477 0.35 68.61 -76.66
CA SER A 477 0.49 70.06 -76.54
C SER A 477 -0.42 70.62 -75.44
N LEU A 478 0.15 71.45 -74.56
CA LEU A 478 -0.56 72.06 -73.43
C LEU A 478 -0.63 73.58 -73.59
N GLU A 479 -1.83 74.15 -73.51
CA GLU A 479 -2.03 75.62 -73.48
C GLU A 479 -2.77 76.08 -72.24
N LYS A 480 -2.57 77.34 -71.85
CA LYS A 480 -3.34 77.98 -70.77
C LYS A 480 -4.52 78.74 -71.34
N VAL A 481 -5.73 78.22 -71.12
CA VAL A 481 -7.01 78.86 -71.49
C VAL A 481 -7.70 79.32 -70.22
N ASP A 482 -7.98 80.63 -70.11
CA ASP A 482 -8.68 81.24 -68.95
C ASP A 482 -8.10 80.89 -67.56
N GLY A 483 -6.79 80.63 -67.49
CA GLY A 483 -6.09 80.31 -66.25
C GLY A 483 -6.06 78.83 -65.87
N ALA A 484 -6.68 77.95 -66.67
CA ALA A 484 -6.54 76.50 -66.59
C ALA A 484 -5.62 75.97 -67.71
N THR A 485 -4.91 74.87 -67.45
CA THR A 485 -4.12 74.18 -68.49
C THR A 485 -5.01 73.15 -69.18
N GLU A 486 -5.12 73.22 -70.50
CA GLU A 486 -5.89 72.30 -71.35
C GLU A 486 -4.96 71.61 -72.37
N VAL A 487 -5.27 70.37 -72.74
CA VAL A 487 -4.58 69.65 -73.84
C VAL A 487 -5.20 70.11 -75.15
N VAL A 488 -4.38 70.65 -76.06
CA VAL A 488 -4.84 71.28 -77.31
C VAL A 488 -4.58 70.40 -78.54
N SER A 489 -3.63 69.47 -78.46
CA SER A 489 -3.42 68.39 -79.44
C SER A 489 -2.81 67.15 -78.78
N ASP A 490 -3.12 65.97 -79.33
CA ASP A 490 -2.60 64.64 -78.93
C ASP A 490 -2.39 63.78 -80.19
#